data_AF-A0A2N9LLC5-F1
#
_entry.id   AF-A0A2N9LLC5-F1
#
_cell.length_a   1.000
_cell.length_b   1.000
_cell.length_c   1.000
_cell.angle_alpha   90.00
_cell.angle_beta   90.00
_cell.angle_gamma   90.00
#
_symmetry.space_group_name_H-M   'P 1'
#
loop_
_entity.id
_entity.type
_entity.pdbx_description
1 polymer ?
#
loop_
_entity_poly.entity_id
_entity_poly.type
_entity_poly.pdbx_seq_one_letter_code
_entity_poly.pdbx_strand_id
1 'polypeptide(L)'
;MPALIELADLAGDLHVHSDRSDGSATIGEMARAAPQRGLRYIAIYDHSRRLAVAHGLDAQRLARQRAEITRIQGEQPPVAILCGFEVDILADGSLDLPAEVLAPLDLVVAAVHSSFALPRERQTERILRALEQPHLDGLTHPLGRWIDEREPYDVDRAAVIRSCAQRRVAREPNAHPERLDLLDT
;
A
#
# COMPACT_ATOMS: atom_id res chain seq x y z
N MET A 1 -0.38 -8.56 -31.08
CA MET A 1 -0.01 -8.53 -29.65
C MET A 1 -0.74 -7.38 -29.00
N PRO A 2 -1.13 -7.47 -27.72
CA PRO A 2 -1.71 -6.34 -27.01
C PRO A 2 -0.68 -5.20 -26.89
N ALA A 3 -1.17 -3.96 -26.78
CA ALA A 3 -0.32 -2.84 -26.37
C ALA A 3 0.12 -3.07 -24.92
N LEU A 4 1.42 -2.91 -24.65
CA LEU A 4 2.00 -3.08 -23.32
C LEU A 4 2.18 -1.72 -22.65
N ILE A 5 2.17 -1.73 -21.32
CA ILE A 5 2.52 -0.55 -20.53
C ILE A 5 4.04 -0.31 -20.64
N GLU A 6 4.43 0.93 -20.82
CA GLU A 6 5.81 1.39 -20.86
C GLU A 6 6.12 2.30 -19.67
N LEU A 7 7.40 2.54 -19.38
CA LEU A 7 7.80 3.45 -18.30
C LEU A 7 7.24 4.86 -18.50
N ALA A 8 7.06 5.30 -19.74
CA ALA A 8 6.48 6.61 -20.07
C ALA A 8 4.98 6.72 -19.73
N ASP A 9 4.27 5.60 -19.55
CA ASP A 9 2.87 5.58 -19.13
C ASP A 9 2.71 5.81 -17.62
N LEU A 10 3.79 5.64 -16.85
CA LEU A 10 3.79 5.78 -15.40
C LEU A 10 3.79 7.25 -15.00
N ALA A 11 2.62 7.76 -14.65
CA ALA A 11 2.44 9.15 -14.22
C ALA A 11 2.89 9.42 -12.77
N GLY A 12 3.21 8.40 -11.99
CA GLY A 12 3.62 8.55 -10.60
C GLY A 12 3.98 7.23 -9.93
N ASP A 13 4.52 7.34 -8.74
CA ASP A 13 4.88 6.21 -7.88
C ASP A 13 3.94 6.18 -6.67
N LEU A 14 3.20 5.08 -6.50
CA LEU A 14 2.13 4.98 -5.51
C LEU A 14 2.57 4.32 -4.19
N HIS A 15 3.85 3.98 -4.03
CA HIS A 15 4.33 3.35 -2.81
C HIS A 15 5.81 3.67 -2.57
N VAL A 16 6.09 4.81 -1.93
CA VAL A 16 7.45 5.19 -1.55
C VAL A 16 7.57 5.50 -0.07
N HIS A 17 8.74 5.21 0.50
CA HIS A 17 9.07 5.47 1.89
C HIS A 17 10.10 6.60 2.01
N SER A 18 9.91 7.46 3.00
CA SER A 18 10.81 8.56 3.34
C SER A 18 11.74 8.21 4.49
N ASP A 19 12.60 9.15 4.86
CA ASP A 19 13.47 9.09 6.05
C ASP A 19 12.70 9.00 7.39
N ARG A 20 11.37 9.19 7.37
CA ARG A 20 10.49 8.99 8.53
C ARG A 20 10.27 7.52 8.88
N SER A 21 10.50 6.60 7.95
CA SER A 21 10.45 5.16 8.18
C SER A 21 11.75 4.45 7.78
N ASP A 22 11.77 3.69 6.70
CA ASP A 22 12.88 2.90 6.18
C ASP A 22 13.45 3.41 4.85
N GLY A 23 12.93 4.53 4.34
CA GLY A 23 13.55 5.28 3.24
C GLY A 23 14.77 6.09 3.67
N SER A 24 15.48 6.64 2.68
CA SER A 24 16.71 7.42 2.90
C SER A 24 16.57 8.92 2.58
N ALA A 25 15.49 9.33 1.90
CA ALA A 25 15.27 10.70 1.45
C ALA A 25 14.08 11.33 2.19
N THR A 26 14.16 12.64 2.44
CA THR A 26 13.03 13.40 2.96
C THR A 26 11.91 13.51 1.92
N ILE A 27 10.67 13.73 2.36
CA ILE A 27 9.53 13.98 1.45
C ILE A 27 9.82 15.17 0.51
N GLY A 28 10.49 16.22 0.99
CA GLY A 28 10.85 17.38 0.17
C GLY A 28 11.91 17.07 -0.89
N GLU A 29 12.89 16.22 -0.59
CA GLU A 29 13.86 15.74 -1.59
C GLU A 29 13.19 14.89 -2.66
N MET A 30 12.31 13.97 -2.25
CA MET A 30 11.53 13.15 -3.18
C MET A 30 10.64 14.01 -4.08
N ALA A 31 9.98 15.03 -3.52
CA ALA A 31 9.13 15.94 -4.27
C ALA A 31 9.90 16.72 -5.34
N ARG A 32 11.18 17.07 -5.08
CA ARG A 32 12.06 17.72 -6.06
C ARG A 32 12.58 16.76 -7.13
N ALA A 33 12.80 15.50 -6.78
CA ALA A 33 13.36 14.49 -7.68
C ALA A 33 12.31 13.86 -8.61
N ALA A 34 11.06 13.71 -8.17
CA ALA A 34 9.99 13.04 -8.91
C ALA A 34 9.75 13.61 -10.33
N PRO A 35 9.64 14.93 -10.55
CA PRO A 35 9.48 15.48 -11.91
C PRO A 35 10.66 15.22 -12.83
N GLN A 36 11.88 15.11 -12.29
CA GLN A 36 13.08 14.79 -13.07
C GLN A 36 13.02 13.36 -13.64
N ARG A 37 12.14 12.53 -13.07
CA ARG A 37 11.82 11.16 -13.51
C ARG A 37 10.52 11.09 -14.33
N GLY A 38 9.92 12.23 -14.67
CA GLY A 38 8.65 12.30 -15.42
C GLY A 38 7.40 12.07 -14.57
N LEU A 39 7.54 11.94 -13.24
CA LEU A 39 6.43 11.69 -12.34
C LEU A 39 5.66 12.98 -12.02
N ARG A 40 4.33 12.91 -12.08
CA ARG A 40 3.39 13.97 -11.74
C ARG A 40 2.86 13.84 -10.31
N TYR A 41 2.95 12.65 -9.71
CA TYR A 41 2.60 12.41 -8.32
C TYR A 41 3.49 11.35 -7.66
N ILE A 42 3.58 11.41 -6.34
CA ILE A 42 4.15 10.36 -5.48
C ILE A 42 3.22 10.12 -4.29
N ALA A 43 3.16 8.91 -3.76
CA ALA A 43 2.43 8.60 -2.54
C ALA A 43 3.36 8.09 -1.43
N ILE A 44 3.31 8.77 -0.28
CA ILE A 44 4.16 8.47 0.87
C ILE A 44 3.48 7.43 1.76
N TYR A 45 4.16 6.31 2.02
CA TYR A 45 3.69 5.16 2.79
C TYR A 45 4.60 4.85 3.99
N ASP A 46 5.04 5.87 4.74
CA ASP A 46 5.97 5.62 5.84
C ASP A 46 5.39 4.71 6.92
N HIS A 47 6.12 3.63 7.21
CA HIS A 47 5.77 2.70 8.28
C HIS A 47 6.14 3.24 9.66
N SER A 48 5.51 2.68 10.70
CA SER A 48 6.02 2.81 12.06
C SER A 48 7.31 1.99 12.20
N ARG A 49 8.43 2.63 12.57
CA ARG A 49 9.66 1.90 12.96
C ARG A 49 9.31 0.97 14.14
N ARG A 50 9.23 -0.34 13.83
CA ARG A 50 8.93 -1.50 14.69
C ARG A 50 7.46 -1.66 15.09
N LEU A 51 6.88 -2.76 14.60
CA LEU A 51 5.85 -3.61 15.21
C LEU A 51 5.48 -3.21 16.64
N ALA A 52 4.48 -2.34 16.74
CA ALA A 52 3.54 -2.31 17.84
C ALA A 52 2.43 -1.34 17.42
N VAL A 53 1.34 -1.93 16.96
CA VAL A 53 -0.02 -1.37 17.00
C VAL A 53 -0.33 -1.04 18.46
N ALA A 54 0.27 0.04 18.96
CA ALA A 54 0.10 0.50 20.31
C ALA A 54 -0.81 1.73 20.24
N HIS A 55 -2.10 1.50 20.48
CA HIS A 55 -3.03 2.48 21.04
C HIS A 55 -2.89 3.93 20.53
N GLY A 56 -3.07 4.16 19.22
CA GLY A 56 -3.19 5.51 18.64
C GLY A 56 -1.88 6.20 18.25
N LEU A 57 -0.72 5.56 18.45
CA LEU A 57 0.56 6.07 17.97
C LEU A 57 0.61 6.22 16.45
N ASP A 58 -0.01 5.29 15.71
CA ASP A 58 -0.06 5.34 14.24
C ASP A 58 -0.99 6.44 13.73
N ALA A 59 -2.15 6.65 14.36
CA ALA A 59 -3.04 7.76 14.03
C ALA A 59 -2.34 9.13 14.23
N GLN A 60 -1.59 9.31 15.31
CA GLN A 60 -0.82 10.53 15.54
C GLN A 60 0.34 10.68 14.55
N ARG A 61 1.00 9.59 14.16
CA ARG A 61 2.08 9.59 13.16
C ARG A 61 1.54 9.94 11.78
N LEU A 62 0.43 9.33 11.38
CA LEU A 62 -0.29 9.64 10.15
C LEU A 62 -0.73 11.10 10.12
N ALA A 63 -1.26 11.62 11.23
CA ALA A 63 -1.60 13.05 11.34
C ALA A 63 -0.37 13.95 11.13
N ARG A 64 0.81 13.57 11.65
CA ARG A 64 2.07 14.30 11.42
C ARG A 64 2.55 14.19 9.97
N GLN A 65 2.52 13.01 9.36
CA GLN A 65 2.86 12.82 7.94
C GLN A 65 1.97 13.70 7.06
N ARG A 66 0.65 13.66 7.28
CA ARG A 66 -0.30 14.48 6.53
C ARG A 66 -0.05 15.98 6.70
N ALA A 67 0.27 16.42 7.92
CA ALA A 67 0.62 17.82 8.18
C ALA A 67 1.92 18.22 7.47
N GLU A 68 2.94 17.36 7.45
CA GLU A 68 4.19 17.57 6.72
C GLU A 68 3.94 17.64 5.21
N ILE A 69 3.17 16.71 4.65
CA ILE A 69 2.76 16.71 3.24
C ILE A 69 1.99 17.98 2.90
N THR A 70 1.02 18.38 3.72
CA THR A 70 0.23 19.61 3.51
C THR A 70 1.13 20.85 3.50
N ARG A 71 2.10 20.92 4.42
CA ARG A 71 3.07 22.00 4.48
C ARG A 71 3.91 22.06 3.20
N ILE A 72 4.46 20.93 2.77
CA ILE A 72 5.28 20.85 1.55
C ILE A 72 4.44 21.16 0.31
N GLN A 73 3.23 20.60 0.19
CA GLN A 73 2.33 20.88 -0.93
C GLN A 73 1.96 22.38 -1.01
N GLY A 74 1.87 23.06 0.14
CA GLY A 74 1.67 24.51 0.23
C GLY A 74 2.83 25.35 -0.35
N GLU A 75 4.03 24.78 -0.44
CA GLU A 75 5.18 25.38 -1.16
C GLU A 75 5.05 25.25 -2.69
N GLN A 76 3.96 24.63 -3.17
CA GLN A 76 3.66 24.40 -4.59
C GLN A 76 4.77 23.66 -5.34
N PRO A 77 5.18 22.46 -4.87
CA PRO A 77 6.11 21.64 -5.62
C PRO A 77 5.47 21.24 -6.96
N PRO A 78 6.27 21.01 -8.01
CA PRO A 78 5.79 20.62 -9.34
C PRO A 78 5.26 19.17 -9.42
N VAL A 79 4.96 18.55 -8.27
CA VAL A 79 4.46 17.17 -8.12
C VAL A 79 3.36 17.17 -7.06
N ALA A 80 2.34 16.35 -7.24
CA ALA A 80 1.36 16.09 -6.19
C ALA A 80 1.90 15.04 -5.20
N ILE A 81 1.79 15.32 -3.91
CA ILE A 81 2.22 14.42 -2.85
C ILE A 81 0.98 13.88 -2.16
N LEU A 82 0.77 12.57 -2.26
CA LEU A 82 -0.34 11.86 -1.65
C LEU A 82 0.09 11.27 -0.30
N CYS A 83 -0.81 11.34 0.68
CA CYS A 83 -0.62 10.71 1.97
C CYS A 83 -1.26 9.32 1.96
N GLY A 84 -0.43 8.29 1.85
CA GLY A 84 -0.87 6.90 1.86
C GLY A 84 -0.66 6.20 3.19
N PHE A 85 -1.29 5.03 3.35
CA PHE A 85 -0.96 4.08 4.41
C PHE A 85 -1.24 2.64 3.99
N GLU A 86 -0.30 1.76 4.35
CA GLU A 86 -0.47 0.33 4.24
C GLU A 86 -0.98 -0.22 5.58
N VAL A 87 -2.23 -0.67 5.61
CA VAL A 87 -2.87 -1.19 6.81
C VAL A 87 -2.86 -2.71 6.84
N ASP A 88 -2.54 -3.28 7.99
CA ASP A 88 -2.57 -4.73 8.18
C ASP A 88 -4.01 -5.25 8.12
N ILE A 89 -4.18 -6.34 7.37
CA ILE A 89 -5.37 -7.18 7.45
C ILE A 89 -5.17 -8.13 8.63
N LEU A 90 -5.97 -8.01 9.68
CA LEU A 90 -5.91 -8.89 10.84
C LEU A 90 -6.41 -10.30 10.52
N ALA A 91 -6.12 -11.28 11.37
CA ALA A 91 -6.45 -12.69 11.12
C ALA A 91 -7.97 -12.95 10.96
N ASP A 92 -8.81 -12.07 11.51
CA ASP A 92 -10.26 -12.12 11.38
C ASP A 92 -10.80 -11.36 10.15
N GLY A 93 -9.91 -10.71 9.38
CA GLY A 93 -10.22 -9.93 8.18
C GLY A 93 -10.62 -8.46 8.44
N SER A 94 -10.57 -8.00 9.69
CA SER A 94 -10.65 -6.56 10.00
C SER A 94 -9.34 -5.85 9.63
N LEU A 95 -9.39 -4.51 9.52
CA LEU A 95 -8.20 -3.69 9.34
C LEU A 95 -7.66 -3.21 10.69
N ASP A 96 -6.35 -3.12 10.78
CA ASP A 96 -5.64 -2.78 12.02
C ASP A 96 -5.78 -1.30 12.46
N LEU A 97 -6.40 -0.46 11.62
CA LEU A 97 -6.79 0.90 11.97
C LEU A 97 -8.29 1.13 11.75
N PRO A 98 -8.93 1.94 12.60
CA PRO A 98 -10.35 2.23 12.48
C PRO A 98 -10.62 3.17 11.28
N ALA A 99 -11.80 3.07 10.70
CA ALA A 99 -12.17 3.78 9.46
C ALA A 99 -12.01 5.30 9.58
N GLU A 100 -12.25 5.90 10.74
CA GLU A 100 -12.07 7.34 10.99
C GLU A 100 -10.61 7.81 10.88
N VAL A 101 -9.63 6.92 11.10
CA VAL A 101 -8.20 7.22 10.94
C VAL A 101 -7.80 7.10 9.47
N LEU A 102 -8.42 6.18 8.73
CA LEU A 102 -8.16 5.91 7.32
C LEU A 102 -8.86 6.90 6.38
N ALA A 103 -10.06 7.36 6.72
CA ALA A 103 -10.89 8.24 5.91
C ALA A 103 -10.22 9.54 5.40
N PRO A 104 -9.33 10.22 6.15
CA PRO A 104 -8.67 11.43 5.66
C PRO A 104 -7.38 11.17 4.85
N LEU A 105 -7.05 9.92 4.52
CA LEU A 105 -5.90 9.57 3.68
C LEU A 105 -6.29 9.64 2.20
N ASP A 106 -5.30 9.90 1.34
CA ASP A 106 -5.52 9.98 -0.10
C ASP A 106 -5.58 8.58 -0.75
N LEU A 107 -4.81 7.63 -0.20
CA LEU A 107 -4.74 6.25 -0.66
C LEU A 107 -4.54 5.29 0.51
N VAL A 108 -5.36 4.25 0.60
CA VAL A 108 -5.19 3.17 1.58
C VAL A 108 -5.01 1.86 0.85
N VAL A 109 -3.92 1.17 1.14
CA VAL A 109 -3.75 -0.21 0.70
C VAL A 109 -3.73 -1.14 1.91
N ALA A 110 -4.11 -2.39 1.71
CA ALA A 110 -4.07 -3.38 2.77
C ALA A 110 -3.27 -4.61 2.37
N ALA A 111 -2.68 -5.27 3.36
CA ALA A 111 -1.87 -6.46 3.14
C ALA A 111 -1.93 -7.45 4.30
N VAL A 112 -1.55 -8.69 4.00
CA VAL A 112 -1.35 -9.73 5.02
C VAL A 112 0.13 -9.74 5.41
N HIS A 113 0.41 -9.45 6.68
CA HIS A 113 1.77 -9.53 7.26
C HIS A 113 1.94 -10.61 8.33
N SER A 114 0.89 -11.38 8.60
CA SER A 114 0.86 -12.38 9.65
C SER A 114 -0.08 -13.52 9.32
N SER A 115 0.05 -14.64 10.05
CA SER A 115 -0.84 -15.80 9.87
C SER A 115 -0.85 -16.32 8.43
N PHE A 116 0.33 -16.42 7.81
CA PHE A 116 0.50 -16.85 6.41
C PHE A 116 0.04 -18.31 6.18
N ALA A 117 0.12 -19.15 7.21
CA ALA A 117 -0.21 -20.58 7.14
C ALA A 117 -1.69 -20.91 7.47
N LEU A 118 -2.61 -19.93 7.36
CA LEU A 118 -4.03 -20.22 7.51
C LEU A 118 -4.52 -21.16 6.39
N PRO A 119 -5.50 -22.05 6.65
CA PRO A 119 -6.13 -22.83 5.60
C PRO A 119 -6.67 -21.93 4.48
N ARG A 120 -6.62 -22.41 3.23
CA ARG A 120 -7.03 -21.68 2.02
C ARG A 120 -8.36 -20.94 2.19
N GLU A 121 -9.37 -21.61 2.72
CA GLU A 121 -10.72 -21.06 2.90
C GLU A 121 -10.70 -19.90 3.90
N ARG A 122 -9.93 -20.02 4.99
CA ARG A 122 -9.80 -18.99 6.02
C ARG A 122 -9.00 -17.80 5.54
N GLN A 123 -7.90 -18.01 4.81
CA GLN A 123 -7.14 -16.91 4.23
C GLN A 123 -7.95 -16.16 3.18
N THR A 124 -8.74 -16.89 2.38
CA THR A 124 -9.67 -16.30 1.42
C THR A 124 -10.74 -15.47 2.11
N GLU A 125 -11.43 -16.01 3.12
CA GLU A 125 -12.44 -15.29 3.90
C GLU A 125 -11.88 -14.02 4.53
N ARG A 126 -10.70 -14.10 5.14
CA ARG A 126 -9.97 -12.97 5.73
C ARG A 126 -9.77 -11.83 4.72
N ILE A 127 -9.22 -12.14 3.54
CA ILE A 127 -8.97 -11.14 2.50
C ILE A 127 -10.28 -10.59 1.95
N LEU A 128 -11.28 -11.43 1.70
CA LEU A 128 -12.58 -10.99 1.18
C LEU A 128 -13.29 -10.02 2.15
N ARG A 129 -13.21 -10.27 3.45
CA ARG A 129 -13.75 -9.38 4.48
C ARG A 129 -13.01 -8.03 4.55
N ALA A 130 -11.70 -8.03 4.37
CA ALA A 130 -10.91 -6.80 4.32
C ALA A 130 -11.32 -5.94 3.12
N LEU A 131 -11.59 -6.57 1.96
CA LEU A 131 -12.06 -5.87 0.78
C LEU A 131 -13.43 -5.18 0.99
N GLU A 132 -14.25 -5.64 1.93
CA GLU A 132 -15.53 -5.00 2.26
C GLU A 132 -15.40 -3.71 3.06
N GLN A 133 -14.21 -3.41 3.57
CA GLN A 133 -14.00 -2.22 4.38
C GLN A 133 -14.03 -0.95 3.51
N PRO A 134 -14.67 0.13 4.01
CA PRO A 134 -14.67 1.40 3.30
C PRO A 134 -13.25 1.99 3.26
N HIS A 135 -13.00 2.86 2.29
CA HIS A 135 -11.72 3.58 2.11
C HIS A 135 -10.54 2.74 1.63
N LEU A 136 -10.73 1.45 1.32
CA LEU A 136 -9.66 0.64 0.75
C LEU A 136 -9.53 0.88 -0.77
N ASP A 137 -8.37 1.35 -1.20
CA ASP A 137 -8.07 1.62 -2.62
C ASP A 137 -7.27 0.49 -3.29
N GLY A 138 -6.47 -0.24 -2.52
CA GLY A 138 -5.61 -1.30 -3.07
C GLY A 138 -5.37 -2.49 -2.14
N LEU A 139 -5.12 -3.65 -2.73
CA LEU A 139 -4.55 -4.81 -2.07
C LEU A 139 -3.08 -4.92 -2.50
N THR A 140 -2.16 -4.67 -1.57
CA THR A 140 -0.71 -4.63 -1.86
C THR A 140 -0.06 -5.99 -1.63
N HIS A 141 0.93 -6.33 -2.47
CA HIS A 141 1.61 -7.63 -2.53
C HIS A 141 0.73 -8.81 -2.04
N PRO A 142 -0.37 -9.09 -2.77
CA PRO A 142 -1.50 -9.87 -2.31
C PRO A 142 -1.26 -11.38 -2.14
N LEU A 143 -0.06 -11.89 -2.41
CA LEU A 143 0.35 -13.26 -2.11
C LEU A 143 1.38 -13.36 -0.97
N GLY A 144 1.87 -12.21 -0.48
CA GLY A 144 2.84 -12.12 0.61
C GLY A 144 4.17 -12.82 0.34
N ARG A 145 4.49 -13.11 -0.92
CA ARG A 145 5.69 -13.84 -1.34
C ARG A 145 6.95 -13.03 -1.05
N TRP A 146 8.01 -13.77 -0.75
CA TRP A 146 9.38 -13.29 -0.76
C TRP A 146 10.25 -14.33 -1.47
N ILE A 147 10.93 -13.94 -2.55
CA ILE A 147 11.73 -14.86 -3.36
C ILE A 147 12.80 -15.49 -2.47
N ASP A 148 12.94 -16.82 -2.58
CA ASP A 148 13.87 -17.67 -1.82
C ASP A 148 13.66 -17.72 -0.28
N GLU A 149 12.74 -16.92 0.28
CA GLU A 149 12.48 -16.89 1.73
C GLU A 149 11.07 -17.35 2.12
N ARG A 150 10.04 -16.99 1.34
CA ARG A 150 8.64 -17.28 1.67
C ARG A 150 7.80 -17.51 0.43
N GLU A 151 7.26 -18.72 0.32
CA GLU A 151 6.26 -19.06 -0.68
C GLU A 151 4.96 -18.25 -0.51
N PRO A 152 4.21 -18.00 -1.61
CA PRO A 152 2.85 -17.47 -1.55
C PRO A 152 1.98 -18.21 -0.53
N TYR A 153 1.19 -17.48 0.25
CA TYR A 153 0.16 -18.14 1.08
C TYR A 153 -0.96 -18.73 0.22
N ASP A 154 -1.59 -19.81 0.71
CA ASP A 154 -2.66 -20.48 -0.01
C ASP A 154 -3.97 -19.67 0.09
N VAL A 155 -4.50 -19.27 -1.07
CA VAL A 155 -5.71 -18.44 -1.20
C VAL A 155 -6.42 -18.72 -2.53
N ASP A 156 -7.75 -18.58 -2.55
CA ASP A 156 -8.52 -18.51 -3.79
C ASP A 156 -8.31 -17.16 -4.48
N ARG A 157 -7.25 -17.12 -5.30
CA ARG A 157 -6.87 -15.95 -6.12
C ARG A 157 -8.03 -15.50 -7.01
N ALA A 158 -8.77 -16.42 -7.60
CA ALA A 158 -9.86 -16.07 -8.51
C ALA A 158 -11.00 -15.38 -7.76
N ALA A 159 -11.32 -15.83 -6.55
CA ALA A 159 -12.29 -15.16 -5.68
C ALA A 159 -11.82 -13.74 -5.28
N VAL A 160 -10.55 -13.60 -4.87
CA VAL A 160 -9.96 -12.30 -4.50
C VAL A 160 -9.99 -11.33 -5.68
N ILE A 161 -9.55 -11.76 -6.88
CA ILE A 161 -9.55 -10.93 -8.09
C ILE A 161 -10.96 -10.44 -8.44
N ARG A 162 -11.95 -11.33 -8.41
CA ARG A 162 -13.35 -10.95 -8.66
C ARG A 162 -13.85 -9.94 -7.64
N SER A 163 -13.52 -10.14 -6.36
CA SER A 163 -13.93 -9.22 -5.29
C SER A 163 -13.29 -7.84 -5.45
N CYS A 164 -11.99 -7.77 -5.73
CA CYS A 164 -11.28 -6.53 -6.05
C CYS A 164 -11.95 -5.79 -7.22
N ALA A 165 -12.26 -6.48 -8.31
CA ALA A 165 -12.94 -5.88 -9.47
C ALA A 165 -14.33 -5.34 -9.13
N GLN A 166 -15.12 -6.09 -8.35
CA GLN A 166 -16.47 -5.66 -7.92
C GLN A 166 -16.43 -4.42 -7.02
N ARG A 167 -15.42 -4.33 -6.15
CA ARG A 167 -15.28 -3.27 -5.15
C ARG A 167 -14.41 -2.10 -5.63
N ARG A 168 -13.86 -2.20 -6.84
CA ARG A 168 -12.95 -1.21 -7.46
C ARG A 168 -11.67 -1.02 -6.63
N VAL A 169 -11.21 -2.08 -5.97
CA VAL A 169 -9.94 -2.12 -5.25
C VAL A 169 -8.84 -2.57 -6.23
N ALA A 170 -7.81 -1.76 -6.39
CA ALA A 170 -6.64 -2.09 -7.20
C ALA A 170 -5.84 -3.26 -6.58
N ARG A 171 -5.01 -3.91 -7.38
CA ARG A 171 -4.03 -4.88 -6.87
C ARG A 171 -2.66 -4.39 -7.27
N GLU A 172 -1.73 -4.36 -6.31
CA GLU A 172 -0.38 -3.86 -6.58
C GLU A 172 0.48 -4.97 -7.23
N PRO A 173 1.01 -4.74 -8.44
CA PRO A 173 2.11 -5.53 -8.97
C PRO A 173 3.41 -5.03 -8.33
N ASN A 174 3.68 -5.45 -7.09
CA ASN A 174 4.86 -4.98 -6.36
C ASN A 174 6.15 -5.33 -7.12
N ALA A 175 6.84 -4.29 -7.61
CA ALA A 175 8.03 -4.42 -8.44
C ALA A 175 9.34 -4.52 -7.63
N HIS A 176 9.27 -4.67 -6.30
CA HIS A 176 10.46 -4.89 -5.50
C HIS A 176 11.14 -6.20 -5.96
N PRO A 177 12.46 -6.20 -6.25
CA PRO A 177 13.15 -7.34 -6.84
C PRO A 177 13.06 -8.63 -6.03
N GLU A 178 12.93 -8.51 -4.71
CA GLU A 178 12.80 -9.66 -3.79
C GLU A 178 11.35 -10.13 -3.63
N ARG A 179 10.36 -9.41 -4.18
CA ARG A 179 8.94 -9.77 -4.11
C ARG A 179 8.46 -10.37 -5.42
N LEU A 180 8.31 -9.54 -6.47
CA LEU A 180 7.61 -9.90 -7.73
C LEU A 180 6.39 -10.78 -7.43
N ASP A 181 5.52 -10.22 -6.58
CA ASP A 181 4.58 -11.00 -5.77
C ASP A 181 3.49 -11.68 -6.62
N LEU A 182 3.00 -10.99 -7.64
CA LEU A 182 1.99 -11.53 -8.54
C LEU A 182 2.59 -12.58 -9.48
N LEU A 183 1.92 -13.71 -9.58
CA LEU A 183 2.24 -14.79 -10.51
C LEU A 183 1.43 -14.64 -11.80
N ASP A 184 2.00 -15.11 -12.91
CA ASP A 184 1.36 -15.12 -14.24
C ASP A 184 0.18 -16.13 -14.37
N THR A 185 -0.16 -16.83 -13.27
CA THR A 185 -1.10 -17.97 -13.22
C THR A 185 -2.19 -17.81 -12.16
#